data_AF-A0A7C0ZMT5-F1
#
_entry.id   AF-A0A7C0ZMT5-F1
#
_cell.length_a   1.000
_cell.length_b   1.000
_cell.length_c   1.000
_cell.angle_alpha   90.00
_cell.angle_beta   90.00
_cell.angle_gamma   90.00
#
_symmetry.space_group_name_H-M   'P 1'
#
loop_
_entity.id
_entity.type
_entity.pdbx_description
1 polymer ?
#
loop_
_entity_poly.entity_id
_entity_poly.type
_entity_poly.pdbx_seq_one_letter_code
_entity_poly.pdbx_strand_id
1 'polypeptide(L)'
;MDAFLFQKINGFALRNAWLDTLGIFFAEYFPYIVAFCLIAFLIWNFKKYHSMVFWAFWGGIGARVITALIRFLWNRPRPFVENHVKLLIHHFKTGSFPSGHAAFFFGIAGVVYFYNKDLGILFFISAFLISIARIFCGIHWPADIAAGFLVGIFSALLTIYFSRKIKKS
;
A
#
# COMPACT_ATOMS: atom_id res chain seq x y z
N MET A 1 18.90 5.30 11.27
CA MET A 1 17.86 6.19 10.70
C MET A 1 16.47 5.56 10.74
N ASP A 2 16.27 4.36 10.17
CA ASP A 2 14.95 3.70 10.06
C ASP A 2 14.27 3.44 11.42
N ALA A 3 15.01 2.89 12.40
CA ALA A 3 14.49 2.66 13.75
C ALA A 3 14.15 3.97 14.51
N PHE A 4 14.92 5.03 14.29
CA PHE A 4 14.66 6.35 14.88
C PHE A 4 13.36 6.96 14.34
N LEU A 5 13.15 6.90 13.02
CA LEU A 5 11.91 7.35 12.39
C LEU A 5 10.71 6.50 12.84
N PHE A 6 10.89 5.18 12.92
CA PHE A 6 9.89 4.27 13.45
C PHE A 6 9.47 4.65 14.87
N GLN A 7 10.43 4.86 15.78
CA GLN A 7 10.14 5.23 17.17
C GLN A 7 9.44 6.58 17.29
N LYS A 8 9.77 7.55 16.44
CA LYS A 8 9.05 8.84 16.39
C LYS A 8 7.57 8.67 16.07
N ILE A 9 7.21 7.70 15.24
CA ILE A 9 5.81 7.46 14.83
C ILE A 9 5.14 6.51 15.83
N ASN A 10 5.68 5.30 16.03
CA ASN A 10 5.13 4.30 16.93
C ASN A 10 5.16 4.74 18.41
N GLY A 11 6.03 5.67 18.78
CA GLY A 11 6.10 6.21 20.15
C GLY A 11 4.81 6.86 20.64
N PHE A 12 3.96 7.34 19.72
CA PHE A 12 2.64 7.89 20.01
C PHE A 12 1.55 6.84 20.24
N ALA A 13 1.77 5.58 19.83
CA ALA A 13 0.82 4.50 20.07
C ALA A 13 0.64 4.25 21.58
N LEU A 14 -0.52 3.73 21.96
CA LEU A 14 -0.92 3.43 23.35
C LEU A 14 -0.90 4.66 24.28
N ARG A 15 -0.91 5.88 23.72
CA ARG A 15 -1.01 7.13 24.50
C ARG A 15 -2.43 7.71 24.48
N ASN A 16 -3.21 7.43 23.44
CA ASN A 16 -4.55 7.98 23.25
C ASN A 16 -5.42 6.98 22.47
N ALA A 17 -6.50 6.51 23.10
CA ALA A 17 -7.37 5.49 22.53
C ALA A 17 -7.97 5.89 21.18
N TRP A 18 -8.35 7.16 21.00
CA TRP A 18 -8.89 7.65 19.73
C TRP A 18 -7.84 7.60 18.61
N LEU A 19 -6.60 7.99 18.91
CA LEU A 19 -5.50 7.92 17.95
C LEU A 19 -5.17 6.46 17.59
N ASP A 20 -5.20 5.57 18.57
CA ASP A 20 -4.97 4.13 18.37
C ASP A 20 -6.07 3.52 17.49
N THR A 21 -7.35 3.84 17.75
CA THR A 21 -8.48 3.41 16.92
C THR A 21 -8.38 3.93 15.49
N LEU A 22 -8.00 5.20 15.29
CA LEU A 22 -7.77 5.76 13.96
C LEU A 22 -6.61 5.06 13.25
N GLY A 23 -5.51 4.79 13.95
CA GLY A 23 -4.38 4.03 13.43
C GLY A 23 -4.79 2.63 12.97
N ILE A 24 -5.52 1.90 13.80
CA ILE A 24 -6.05 0.57 13.46
C ILE A 24 -6.99 0.65 12.25
N PHE A 25 -7.88 1.63 12.23
CA PHE A 25 -8.79 1.87 11.11
C PHE A 25 -8.06 2.03 9.78
N PHE A 26 -7.09 2.92 9.71
CA PHE A 26 -6.35 3.15 8.48
C PHE A 26 -5.43 1.98 8.09
N ALA A 27 -4.90 1.24 9.06
CA ALA A 27 -3.98 0.14 8.80
C ALA A 27 -4.67 -1.18 8.43
N GLU A 28 -5.91 -1.41 8.88
CA GLU A 28 -6.62 -2.69 8.74
C GLU A 28 -7.93 -2.57 7.97
N TYR A 29 -8.84 -1.67 8.37
CA TYR A 29 -10.19 -1.60 7.78
C TYR A 29 -10.25 -0.77 6.49
N PHE A 30 -9.58 0.39 6.47
CA PHE A 30 -9.60 1.31 5.33
C PHE A 30 -9.12 0.71 4.00
N PRO A 31 -8.08 -0.17 3.95
CA PRO A 31 -7.73 -0.93 2.76
C PRO A 31 -8.91 -1.65 2.09
N TYR A 32 -9.79 -2.28 2.89
CA TYR A 32 -10.97 -2.99 2.38
C TYR A 32 -12.02 -2.02 1.84
N ILE A 33 -12.19 -0.86 2.50
CA ILE A 33 -13.09 0.19 2.03
C ILE A 33 -12.61 0.72 0.68
N VAL A 34 -11.32 1.02 0.52
CA VAL A 34 -10.76 1.48 -0.76
C VAL A 34 -10.98 0.45 -1.87
N ALA A 35 -10.75 -0.83 -1.59
CA ALA A 35 -10.99 -1.91 -2.55
C ALA A 35 -12.48 -2.02 -2.92
N PHE A 36 -13.37 -1.97 -1.94
CA PHE A 36 -14.82 -2.01 -2.17
C PHE A 36 -15.29 -0.80 -2.99
N CYS A 37 -14.87 0.41 -2.65
CA CYS A 37 -15.20 1.63 -3.39
C CYS A 37 -14.72 1.57 -4.84
N LEU A 38 -13.54 1.00 -5.10
CA LEU A 38 -13.05 0.79 -6.47
C LEU A 38 -13.95 -0.16 -7.27
N ILE A 39 -14.40 -1.26 -6.65
CA ILE A 39 -15.32 -2.24 -7.26
C ILE A 39 -16.72 -1.64 -7.48
N ALA A 40 -17.25 -0.91 -6.49
CA ALA A 40 -18.55 -0.26 -6.61
C ALA A 40 -18.54 0.82 -7.72
N PHE A 41 -17.49 1.64 -7.77
CA PHE A 41 -17.28 2.65 -8.81
C PHE A 41 -17.21 2.03 -10.21
N LEU A 42 -16.57 0.87 -10.32
CA LEU A 42 -16.51 0.06 -11.53
C LEU A 42 -17.88 -0.35 -12.04
N ILE A 43 -18.74 -0.88 -11.16
CA ILE A 43 -20.08 -1.35 -11.53
C ILE A 43 -20.91 -0.17 -12.03
N TRP A 44 -20.85 0.96 -11.33
CA TRP A 44 -21.63 2.15 -11.68
C TRP A 44 -21.22 2.77 -13.02
N ASN A 45 -19.91 2.85 -13.30
CA ASN A 45 -19.37 3.57 -14.47
C ASN A 45 -18.61 2.66 -15.44
N PHE A 46 -19.00 1.39 -15.55
CA PHE A 46 -18.21 0.35 -16.22
C PHE A 46 -17.74 0.77 -17.62
N LYS A 47 -18.65 1.21 -18.50
CA LYS A 47 -18.30 1.59 -19.88
C LYS A 47 -17.20 2.66 -19.93
N LYS A 48 -17.20 3.62 -19.01
CA LYS A 48 -16.25 4.75 -18.97
C LYS A 48 -14.89 4.36 -18.38
N TYR A 49 -14.87 3.52 -17.33
CA TYR A 49 -13.64 3.27 -16.55
C TYR A 49 -13.14 1.82 -16.55
N HIS A 50 -13.78 0.88 -17.26
CA HIS A 50 -13.37 -0.54 -17.28
C HIS A 50 -11.87 -0.71 -17.56
N SER A 51 -11.33 -0.02 -18.56
CA SER A 51 -9.92 -0.08 -18.93
C SER A 51 -9.01 0.41 -17.79
N MET A 52 -9.34 1.56 -17.18
CA MET A 52 -8.57 2.13 -16.08
C MET A 52 -8.47 1.13 -14.94
N VAL A 53 -9.59 0.52 -14.54
CA VAL A 53 -9.59 -0.34 -13.37
C VAL A 53 -9.04 -1.72 -13.65
N PHE A 54 -9.27 -2.28 -14.85
CA PHE A 54 -8.58 -3.50 -15.28
C PHE A 54 -7.06 -3.34 -15.16
N TRP A 55 -6.52 -2.25 -15.69
CA TRP A 55 -5.09 -1.99 -15.60
C TRP A 55 -4.66 -1.62 -14.17
N ALA A 56 -5.48 -0.92 -13.38
CA ALA A 56 -5.14 -0.62 -11.99
C ALA A 56 -5.06 -1.90 -11.13
N PHE A 57 -5.98 -2.83 -11.32
CA PHE A 57 -5.93 -4.15 -10.69
C PHE A 57 -4.61 -4.86 -11.02
N TRP A 58 -4.25 -4.94 -12.30
CA TRP A 58 -2.97 -5.55 -12.70
C TRP A 58 -1.74 -4.78 -12.21
N GLY A 59 -1.81 -3.45 -12.09
CA GLY A 59 -0.77 -2.65 -11.46
C GLY A 59 -0.55 -3.01 -9.99
N GLY A 60 -1.63 -3.21 -9.23
CA GLY A 60 -1.57 -3.69 -7.85
C GLY A 60 -1.07 -5.12 -7.74
N ILE A 61 -1.61 -6.05 -8.53
CA ILE A 61 -1.20 -7.46 -8.54
C ILE A 61 0.28 -7.61 -8.92
N GLY A 62 0.73 -6.92 -9.96
CA GLY A 62 2.15 -6.89 -10.35
C GLY A 62 3.04 -6.44 -9.20
N ALA A 63 2.64 -5.41 -8.45
CA ALA A 63 3.40 -4.93 -7.30
C ALA A 63 3.47 -5.97 -6.17
N ARG A 64 2.40 -6.75 -5.96
CA ARG A 64 2.37 -7.85 -4.98
C ARG A 64 3.28 -9.00 -5.39
N VAL A 65 3.32 -9.34 -6.68
CA VAL A 65 4.24 -10.35 -7.22
C VAL A 65 5.68 -9.91 -7.04
N ILE A 66 6.03 -8.69 -7.44
CA ILE A 66 7.39 -8.13 -7.26
C ILE A 66 7.79 -8.12 -5.78
N THR A 67 6.88 -7.71 -4.90
CA THR A 67 7.13 -7.73 -3.45
C THR A 67 7.39 -9.15 -2.94
N ALA A 68 6.63 -10.15 -3.41
CA ALA A 68 6.82 -11.54 -3.00
C ALA A 68 8.18 -12.08 -3.46
N LEU A 69 8.60 -11.76 -4.68
CA LEU A 69 9.92 -12.13 -5.22
C LEU A 69 11.05 -11.48 -4.41
N ILE A 70 10.96 -10.18 -4.12
CA ILE A 70 11.97 -9.50 -3.29
C ILE A 70 12.02 -10.13 -1.89
N ARG A 71 10.87 -10.43 -1.30
CA ARG A 71 10.79 -11.01 0.05
C ARG A 71 11.36 -12.43 0.13
N PHE A 72 11.24 -13.20 -0.95
CA PHE A 72 11.88 -14.51 -1.05
C PHE A 72 13.41 -14.41 -0.96
N LEU A 73 13.99 -13.36 -1.55
CA LEU A 73 15.44 -13.12 -1.53
C LEU A 73 15.92 -12.40 -0.27
N TRP A 74 15.09 -11.48 0.26
CA TRP A 74 15.39 -10.67 1.44
C TRP A 74 14.25 -10.75 2.45
N ASN A 75 14.38 -11.67 3.40
CA ASN A 75 13.44 -11.79 4.49
C ASN A 75 13.84 -10.90 5.67
N ARG A 76 13.42 -9.63 5.63
CA ARG A 76 13.64 -8.70 6.74
C ARG A 76 12.62 -8.96 7.86
N PRO A 77 13.03 -9.11 9.13
CA PRO A 77 12.10 -9.21 10.23
C PRO A 77 11.30 -7.92 10.46
N ARG A 78 10.14 -8.05 11.11
CA ARG A 78 9.24 -6.93 11.43
C ARG A 78 9.69 -6.21 12.70
N PRO A 79 9.30 -4.93 12.89
CA PRO A 79 9.66 -4.19 14.10
C PRO A 79 9.33 -4.93 15.41
N PHE A 80 8.14 -5.52 15.49
CA PHE A 80 7.68 -6.26 16.67
C PHE A 80 8.38 -7.61 16.93
N VAL A 81 9.17 -8.11 15.97
CA VAL A 81 9.94 -9.35 16.16
C VAL A 81 11.27 -9.05 16.84
N GLU A 82 11.89 -7.92 16.49
CA GLU A 82 13.25 -7.58 16.95
C GLU A 82 13.25 -6.61 18.14
N ASN A 83 12.16 -5.87 18.37
CA ASN A 83 12.16 -4.76 19.33
C ASN A 83 10.93 -4.79 20.25
N HIS A 84 11.07 -4.15 21.41
CA HIS A 84 9.94 -3.78 22.25
C HIS A 84 9.20 -2.62 21.57
N VAL A 85 8.23 -2.96 20.73
CA VAL A 85 7.39 -1.99 20.03
C VAL A 85 6.01 -1.95 20.64
N LYS A 86 5.31 -0.84 20.44
CA LYS A 86 3.90 -0.72 20.81
C LYS A 86 3.05 -1.30 19.69
N LEU A 87 2.76 -2.59 19.78
CA LEU A 87 2.00 -3.30 18.75
C LEU A 87 0.49 -3.05 18.95
N LEU A 88 -0.15 -2.44 17.95
CA LEU A 88 -1.60 -2.17 17.99
C LEU A 88 -2.43 -3.22 17.25
N ILE A 89 -1.82 -3.99 16.34
CA ILE A 89 -2.51 -4.98 15.50
C ILE A 89 -1.72 -6.28 15.53
N HIS A 90 -2.41 -7.40 15.77
CA HIS A 90 -1.79 -8.71 15.67
C HIS A 90 -1.42 -9.01 14.21
N HIS A 91 -0.17 -9.44 13.98
CA HIS A 91 0.31 -9.76 12.64
C HIS A 91 1.27 -10.94 12.68
N PHE A 92 1.24 -11.79 11.64
CA PHE A 92 2.16 -12.92 11.52
C PHE A 92 3.62 -12.48 11.39
N LYS A 93 4.53 -13.27 11.97
CA LYS A 93 6.00 -13.11 11.91
C LYS A 93 6.58 -13.47 10.53
N THR A 94 6.04 -12.85 9.49
CA THR A 94 6.51 -12.97 8.11
C THR A 94 7.40 -11.78 7.74
N GLY A 95 8.15 -11.90 6.63
CA GLY A 95 8.99 -10.80 6.13
C GLY A 95 8.27 -9.45 6.03
N SER A 96 8.98 -8.39 6.40
CA SER A 96 8.50 -7.02 6.44
C SER A 96 8.77 -6.26 5.15
N PHE A 97 9.91 -6.53 4.51
CA PHE A 97 10.40 -5.80 3.34
C PHE A 97 10.04 -6.49 2.02
N PRO A 98 9.72 -5.71 0.96
CA PRO A 98 9.07 -4.41 1.05
C PRO A 98 7.62 -4.56 1.57
N SER A 99 6.97 -3.46 1.92
CA SER A 99 5.57 -3.50 2.35
C SER A 99 4.64 -3.82 1.18
N GLY A 100 4.00 -4.99 1.24
CA GLY A 100 3.05 -5.41 0.20
C GLY A 100 1.78 -4.57 0.13
N HIS A 101 1.33 -3.97 1.24
CA HIS A 101 0.18 -3.06 1.20
C HIS A 101 0.56 -1.73 0.54
N ALA A 102 1.69 -1.14 0.92
CA ALA A 102 2.19 0.06 0.26
C ALA A 102 2.36 -0.19 -1.24
N ALA A 103 3.04 -1.27 -1.62
CA ALA A 103 3.25 -1.63 -3.03
C ALA A 103 1.94 -1.78 -3.82
N PHE A 104 0.97 -2.50 -3.27
CA PHE A 104 -0.32 -2.70 -3.92
C PHE A 104 -1.09 -1.41 -4.15
N PHE A 105 -1.28 -0.61 -3.09
CA PHE A 105 -2.09 0.60 -3.18
C PHE A 105 -1.40 1.71 -3.98
N PHE A 106 -0.07 1.85 -3.89
CA PHE A 106 0.66 2.79 -4.76
C PHE A 106 0.70 2.33 -6.23
N GLY A 107 0.73 1.02 -6.48
CA GLY A 107 0.58 0.46 -7.83
C GLY A 107 -0.77 0.77 -8.46
N ILE A 108 -1.85 0.58 -7.70
CA ILE A 108 -3.21 0.99 -8.12
C ILE A 108 -3.25 2.51 -8.35
N ALA A 109 -2.78 3.31 -7.38
CA ALA A 109 -2.82 4.76 -7.45
C ALA A 109 -2.08 5.31 -8.69
N GLY A 110 -0.90 4.77 -9.00
CA GLY A 110 -0.12 5.17 -10.18
C GLY A 110 -0.86 4.92 -11.50
N VAL A 111 -1.52 3.78 -11.64
CA VAL A 111 -2.32 3.50 -12.85
C VAL A 111 -3.58 4.34 -12.88
N VAL A 112 -4.30 4.48 -11.78
CA VAL A 112 -5.50 5.34 -11.72
C VAL A 112 -5.13 6.78 -12.10
N TYR A 113 -4.04 7.32 -11.56
CA TYR A 113 -3.54 8.66 -11.87
C TYR A 113 -3.25 8.87 -13.36
N PHE A 114 -2.73 7.84 -14.03
CA PHE A 114 -2.47 7.88 -15.46
C PHE A 114 -3.75 8.07 -16.29
N TYR A 115 -4.87 7.46 -15.88
CA TYR A 115 -6.16 7.58 -16.59
C TYR A 115 -7.02 8.74 -16.10
N ASN A 116 -6.96 9.07 -14.80
CA ASN A 116 -7.70 10.14 -14.16
C ASN A 116 -6.89 10.71 -12.99
N LYS A 117 -6.37 11.92 -13.16
CA LYS A 117 -5.47 12.56 -12.19
C LYS A 117 -6.13 12.80 -10.83
N ASP A 118 -7.37 13.29 -10.81
CA ASP A 118 -8.07 13.64 -9.57
C ASP A 118 -8.34 12.39 -8.73
N LEU A 119 -8.84 11.33 -9.36
CA LEU A 119 -8.99 10.02 -8.70
C LEU A 119 -7.63 9.46 -8.28
N GLY A 120 -6.61 9.60 -9.11
CA GLY A 120 -5.26 9.16 -8.78
C GLY A 120 -4.71 9.81 -7.52
N ILE A 121 -4.89 11.12 -7.36
CA ILE A 121 -4.47 11.88 -6.16
C ILE A 121 -5.20 11.33 -4.93
N LEU A 122 -6.51 11.10 -5.01
CA LEU A 122 -7.28 10.52 -3.92
C LEU A 122 -6.76 9.12 -3.52
N PHE A 123 -6.41 8.28 -4.50
CA PHE A 123 -5.83 6.96 -4.25
C PHE A 123 -4.41 7.05 -3.68
N PHE A 124 -3.60 8.02 -4.10
CA PHE A 124 -2.28 8.27 -3.51
C PHE A 124 -2.36 8.70 -2.05
N ILE A 125 -3.29 9.62 -1.72
CA ILE A 125 -3.56 10.02 -0.34
C ILE A 125 -4.00 8.81 0.48
N SER A 126 -4.90 7.98 -0.06
CA SER A 126 -5.38 6.77 0.60
C SER A 126 -4.23 5.78 0.86
N ALA A 127 -3.40 5.51 -0.14
CA ALA A 127 -2.22 4.65 -0.02
C ALA A 127 -1.22 5.16 1.02
N PHE A 128 -1.03 6.48 1.09
CA PHE A 128 -0.16 7.12 2.06
C PHE A 128 -0.70 6.99 3.50
N LEU A 129 -2.00 7.25 3.71
CA LEU A 129 -2.66 7.08 5.01
C LEU A 129 -2.56 5.63 5.51
N ILE A 130 -2.85 4.65 4.65
CA ILE A 130 -2.66 3.23 4.95
C ILE A 130 -1.20 2.99 5.36
N SER A 131 -0.26 3.47 4.57
CA SER A 131 1.16 3.20 4.77
C SER A 131 1.72 3.78 6.08
N ILE A 132 1.36 5.02 6.43
CA ILE A 132 1.76 5.60 7.72
C ILE A 132 1.13 4.84 8.88
N ALA A 133 -0.16 4.50 8.79
CA ALA A 133 -0.85 3.75 9.82
C ALA A 133 -0.19 2.39 10.09
N ARG A 134 0.35 1.73 9.06
CA ARG A 134 1.13 0.48 9.20
C ARG A 134 2.41 0.66 10.02
N ILE A 135 3.09 1.81 9.91
CA ILE A 135 4.26 2.14 10.74
C ILE A 135 3.80 2.42 12.17
N PHE A 136 2.75 3.25 12.33
CA PHE A 136 2.18 3.60 13.62
C PHE A 136 1.73 2.39 14.43
N CYS A 137 1.08 1.40 13.80
CA CYS A 137 0.64 0.16 14.44
C CYS A 137 1.79 -0.82 14.75
N GLY A 138 3.04 -0.51 14.36
CA GLY A 138 4.21 -1.27 14.76
C GLY A 138 4.56 -2.46 13.84
N ILE A 139 3.94 -2.57 12.67
CA ILE A 139 4.06 -3.77 11.81
C ILE A 139 4.98 -3.59 10.60
N HIS A 140 5.41 -2.37 10.30
CA HIS A 140 6.36 -2.06 9.22
C HIS A 140 7.35 -0.97 9.61
N TRP A 141 8.55 -1.07 9.06
CA TRP A 141 9.54 -0.02 9.11
C TRP A 141 9.28 1.06 8.05
N PRO A 142 9.67 2.33 8.27
CA PRO A 142 9.62 3.37 7.24
C PRO A 142 10.28 2.98 5.91
N ALA A 143 11.43 2.30 5.95
CA ALA A 143 12.09 1.82 4.73
C ALA A 143 11.27 0.74 3.97
N ASP A 144 10.49 -0.09 4.67
CA ASP A 144 9.60 -1.06 4.03
C ASP A 144 8.51 -0.35 3.22
N ILE A 145 7.99 0.76 3.75
CA ILE A 145 6.98 1.60 3.10
C ILE A 145 7.58 2.32 1.90
N ALA A 146 8.75 2.93 2.05
CA ALA A 146 9.43 3.63 0.96
C ALA A 146 9.74 2.68 -0.22
N ALA A 147 10.28 1.49 0.08
CA ALA A 147 10.49 0.46 -0.94
C ALA A 147 9.17 -0.03 -1.55
N GLY A 148 8.12 -0.19 -0.73
CA GLY A 148 6.78 -0.50 -1.22
C GLY A 148 6.27 0.53 -2.21
N PHE A 149 6.40 1.83 -1.91
CA PHE A 149 6.07 2.92 -2.84
C PHE A 149 6.82 2.77 -4.17
N LEU A 150 8.14 2.58 -4.14
CA LEU A 150 8.95 2.43 -5.36
C LEU A 150 8.52 1.21 -6.19
N VAL A 151 8.29 0.06 -5.54
CA VAL A 151 7.78 -1.15 -6.20
C VAL A 151 6.41 -0.92 -6.82
N GLY A 152 5.52 -0.22 -6.11
CA GLY A 152 4.19 0.15 -6.59
C GLY A 152 4.27 1.01 -7.85
N ILE A 153 5.03 2.11 -7.81
CA ILE A 153 5.23 3.00 -8.97
C ILE A 153 5.85 2.25 -10.15
N PHE A 154 6.88 1.44 -9.91
CA PHE A 154 7.51 0.64 -10.95
C PHE A 154 6.51 -0.31 -11.62
N SER A 155 5.70 -1.02 -10.82
CA SER A 155 4.62 -1.87 -11.34
C SER A 155 3.62 -1.08 -12.17
N ALA A 156 3.16 0.08 -11.68
CA ALA A 156 2.23 0.94 -12.40
C ALA A 156 2.79 1.37 -13.77
N LEU A 157 4.05 1.81 -13.82
CA LEU A 157 4.71 2.21 -15.06
C LEU A 157 4.80 1.05 -16.06
N LEU A 158 5.15 -0.14 -15.60
CA LEU A 158 5.20 -1.34 -16.43
C LEU A 158 3.82 -1.69 -16.99
N THR A 159 2.78 -1.62 -16.15
CA THR A 159 1.40 -1.86 -16.56
C THR A 159 0.91 -0.83 -17.58
N ILE A 160 1.22 0.45 -17.39
CA ILE A 160 0.89 1.53 -18.35
C ILE A 160 1.61 1.32 -19.69
N TYR A 161 2.86 0.85 -19.66
CA TYR A 161 3.60 0.53 -20.87
C TYR A 161 2.90 -0.56 -21.69
N PHE A 162 2.49 -1.66 -21.04
CA PHE A 162 1.74 -2.73 -21.72
C PHE A 162 0.34 -2.29 -22.18
N SER A 163 -0.37 -1.49 -21.38
CA SER A 163 -1.70 -0.99 -21.75
C SER A 163 -1.67 -0.14 -23.02
N ARG A 164 -0.61 0.67 -23.19
CA ARG A 164 -0.37 1.47 -24.39
C ARG A 164 -0.03 0.61 -25.60
N LYS A 165 0.75 -0.46 -25.43
CA LYS A 165 1.09 -1.36 -26.54
C LYS A 165 -0.13 -2.10 -27.08
N ILE A 166 -0.99 -2.61 -26.21
CA ILE A 166 -2.19 -3.34 -26.62
C ILE A 166 -3.16 -2.43 -27.37
N LYS A 167 -3.31 -1.17 -26.96
CA LYS A 167 -4.17 -0.21 -27.67
C LYS A 167 -3.67 0.20 -29.07
N LYS A 168 -2.40 -0.04 -29.38
CA LYS A 168 -1.79 0.29 -30.68
C LYS A 168 -1.80 -0.89 -31.67
N SER A 169 -2.10 -2.09 -31.18
CA SER A 169 -2.26 -3.31 -31.99
C SER A 169 -3.71 -3.48 -32.40
#